data_AF-A0A2E9D692-F1
#
_entry.id   AF-A0A2E9D692-F1
#
_cell.length_a   1.000
_cell.length_b   1.000
_cell.length_c   1.000
_cell.angle_alpha   90.00
_cell.angle_beta   90.00
_cell.angle_gamma   90.00
#
_symmetry.space_group_name_H-M   'P 1'
#
loop_
_entity.id
_entity.type
_entity.pdbx_description
1 polymer ?
#
loop_
_entity_poly.entity_id
_entity_poly.type
_entity_poly.pdbx_seq_one_letter_code
_entity_poly.pdbx_strand_id
1 'polypeptide(L)' 'MNKQTFRNPFLITLAIVFVVIFTIFRYFESREIIDSFGVWNTMLTALILSVIPAIIIYMAWRYLKK' A
#
# COMPACT_ATOMS: atom_id res chain seq x y z
N MET A 1 -25.97 -9.74 -4.30
CA MET A 1 -24.81 -8.87 -3.94
C MET A 1 -23.64 -9.24 -4.84
N ASN A 2 -23.35 -8.40 -5.83
CA ASN A 2 -22.33 -8.68 -6.86
C ASN A 2 -20.92 -8.61 -6.24
N LYS A 3 -20.17 -9.72 -6.29
CA LYS A 3 -18.82 -9.85 -5.69
C LYS A 3 -17.77 -8.91 -6.33
N GLN A 4 -18.10 -8.30 -7.48
CA GLN A 4 -17.25 -7.32 -8.17
C GLN A 4 -17.01 -6.03 -7.37
N THR A 5 -17.90 -5.64 -6.44
CA THR A 5 -17.73 -4.39 -5.67
C THR A 5 -16.61 -4.46 -4.63
N PHE A 6 -16.18 -5.67 -4.23
CA PHE A 6 -15.12 -5.85 -3.22
C PHE A 6 -13.72 -5.51 -3.75
N ARG A 7 -13.47 -5.73 -5.05
CA ARG A 7 -12.13 -5.61 -5.63
C ARG A 7 -11.73 -4.15 -5.90
N ASN A 8 -12.68 -3.32 -6.34
CA ASN A 8 -12.39 -1.96 -6.76
C ASN A 8 -11.85 -1.03 -5.64
N PRO A 9 -12.52 -0.87 -4.50
CA PRO A 9 -12.05 0.07 -3.46
C PRO A 9 -10.79 -0.43 -2.77
N PHE A 10 -10.64 -1.74 -2.57
CA PHE A 10 -9.42 -2.32 -1.99
C PHE A 10 -8.20 -2.08 -2.88
N LEU A 11 -8.30 -2.35 -4.19
CA LEU A 11 -7.19 -2.14 -5.12
C LEU A 11 -6.83 -0.66 -5.27
N ILE A 12 -7.82 0.24 -5.25
CA ILE A 12 -7.57 1.70 -5.29
C ILE A 12 -6.80 2.14 -4.04
N THR A 13 -7.27 1.76 -2.84
CA THR A 13 -6.58 2.08 -1.60
C THR A 13 -5.17 1.51 -1.57
N LEU A 14 -5.02 0.25 -2.00
CA LEU A 14 -3.72 -0.40 -2.09
C LEU A 14 -2.77 0.36 -3.03
N ALA A 15 -3.23 0.75 -4.22
CA ALA A 15 -2.42 1.49 -5.18
C ALA A 15 -1.99 2.86 -4.65
N ILE A 16 -2.90 3.61 -4.02
CA ILE A 16 -2.58 4.92 -3.43
C ILE A 16 -1.53 4.77 -2.33
N VAL A 17 -1.76 3.85 -1.38
CA VAL A 17 -0.82 3.65 -0.28
C VAL A 17 0.54 3.14 -0.79
N PHE A 18 0.52 2.24 -1.78
CA PHE A 18 1.72 1.73 -2.42
C PHE A 18 2.57 2.83 -3.04
N VAL A 19 1.98 3.71 -3.84
CA VAL A 19 2.72 4.81 -4.46
C VAL A 19 3.35 5.70 -3.40
N VAL A 20 2.63 6.00 -2.31
CA VAL A 20 3.15 6.83 -1.22
C VAL A 20 4.33 6.15 -0.52
N ILE A 21 4.16 4.90 -0.08
CA ILE A 21 5.21 4.16 0.63
C ILE A 21 6.44 3.98 -0.27
N PHE A 22 6.26 3.55 -1.51
CA PHE A 22 7.35 3.37 -2.45
C PHE A 22 8.14 4.66 -2.68
N THR A 23 7.43 5.78 -2.87
CA THR A 23 8.07 7.09 -3.09
C THR A 23 8.87 7.54 -1.88
N ILE A 24 8.35 7.34 -0.66
CA ILE A 24 9.06 7.67 0.59
C ILE A 24 10.33 6.86 0.72
N PHE A 25 10.26 5.54 0.52
CA PHE A 25 11.45 4.68 0.62
C PHE A 25 12.49 5.03 -0.44
N ARG A 26 12.09 5.24 -1.70
CA ARG A 26 13.01 5.68 -2.77
C ARG A 26 13.64 7.04 -2.47
N TYR A 27 12.88 7.95 -1.88
CA TYR A 27 13.40 9.24 -1.44
C TYR A 27 14.44 9.08 -0.32
N PHE A 28 14.17 8.26 0.69
CA PHE A 28 15.13 8.00 1.78
C PHE A 28 16.39 7.28 1.31
N GLU A 29 16.28 6.31 0.41
CA GLU A 29 17.44 5.68 -0.25
C GLU A 29 18.25 6.72 -1.03
N SER A 30 17.60 7.63 -1.77
CA SER A 30 18.31 8.67 -2.55
C SER A 30 19.01 9.72 -1.69
N ARG A 31 18.59 9.84 -0.42
CA ARG A 31 19.16 10.75 0.58
C ARG A 31 20.15 10.06 1.50
N GLU A 32 20.44 8.78 1.27
CA GLU A 32 21.33 7.95 2.09
C GLU A 32 20.90 7.90 3.58
N ILE A 33 19.60 8.10 3.85
CA ILE A 33 19.02 8.01 5.20
C ILE A 33 18.88 6.54 5.63
N ILE A 34 18.62 5.68 4.64
CA ILE A 34 18.55 4.22 4.80
C ILE A 34 19.44 3.58 3.73
N ASP A 35 19.97 2.40 4.04
CA ASP A 35 20.74 1.62 3.07
C ASP A 35 19.89 1.31 1.84
N SER A 36 20.52 1.38 0.66
CA SER A 36 19.87 1.01 -0.59
C SER A 36 19.65 -0.49 -0.65
N PHE A 37 18.39 -0.91 -0.56
CA PHE A 37 18.03 -2.32 -0.71
C PHE A 37 17.88 -2.74 -2.19
N GLY A 38 17.94 -1.77 -3.11
CA GLY A 38 17.73 -1.94 -4.54
C GLY A 38 16.25 -1.89 -4.94
N VAL A 39 15.95 -1.34 -6.13
CA VAL A 39 14.59 -0.99 -6.58
C VAL A 39 13.58 -2.13 -6.44
N TRP A 40 13.98 -3.37 -6.75
CA TRP A 40 13.12 -4.55 -6.64
C TRP A 40 12.72 -4.87 -5.19
N ASN A 41 13.67 -4.80 -4.26
CA ASN A 41 13.38 -5.02 -2.85
C ASN A 41 12.57 -3.87 -2.27
N THR A 42 12.88 -2.63 -2.63
CA THR A 42 12.08 -1.46 -2.24
C THR A 42 10.63 -1.61 -2.71
N MET A 43 10.43 -2.11 -3.93
CA MET A 43 9.11 -2.39 -4.50
C MET A 43 8.36 -3.48 -3.72
N LEU A 44 9.00 -4.61 -3.42
CA LEU A 44 8.39 -5.69 -2.63
C LEU A 44 8.04 -5.25 -1.21
N THR A 45 8.97 -4.54 -0.55
CA THR A 45 8.76 -4.01 0.81
C THR A 45 7.60 -3.02 0.83
N ALA A 46 7.57 -2.09 -0.13
CA ALA A 46 6.46 -1.14 -0.25
C ALA A 46 5.13 -1.86 -0.50
N LEU A 47 5.11 -2.91 -1.33
CA LEU A 47 3.90 -3.70 -1.58
C LEU A 47 3.38 -4.36 -0.30
N ILE A 48 4.24 -5.08 0.42
CA ILE A 48 3.88 -5.77 1.67
C ILE A 48 3.38 -4.77 2.71
N LEU A 49 4.11 -3.66 2.90
CA LEU A 49 3.72 -2.61 3.85
C LEU A 49 2.41 -1.92 3.48
N SER A 50 2.04 -1.87 2.21
CA SER A 50 0.79 -1.24 1.75
C SER A 50 -0.43 -2.13 1.91
N VAL A 51 -0.24 -3.45 1.90
CA VAL A 51 -1.33 -4.42 2.05
C VAL A 51 -1.99 -4.30 3.43
N ILE A 52 -1.20 -4.15 4.49
CA ILE A 52 -1.70 -4.04 5.88
C ILE A 52 -2.70 -2.87 6.04
N PRO A 53 -2.34 -1.61 5.75
CA PRO A 53 -3.26 -0.48 5.86
C PRO A 53 -4.42 -0.57 4.86
N ALA A 54 -4.22 -1.13 3.67
CA ALA A 54 -5.32 -1.35 2.72
C ALA A 54 -6.38 -2.32 3.28
N ILE A 55 -5.95 -3.38 3.98
CA ILE A 55 -6.84 -4.32 4.67
C ILE A 55 -7.56 -3.62 5.83
N ILE A 56 -6.86 -2.82 6.64
CA ILE A 56 -7.46 -2.10 7.78
C ILE A 56 -8.53 -1.12 7.32
N ILE A 57 -8.22 -0.27 6.32
CA ILE A 57 -9.16 0.70 5.77
C ILE A 57 -10.39 -0.02 5.20
N TYR A 58 -10.17 -1.12 4.50
CA TYR A 58 -11.26 -1.93 3.96
C TYR A 58 -12.17 -2.51 5.06
N MET A 59 -11.57 -3.08 6.13
CA MET A 59 -12.33 -3.59 7.27
C MET A 59 -13.12 -2.46 7.93
N ALA A 60 -12.49 -1.32 8.22
CA ALA A 60 -13.13 -0.16 8.81
C ALA A 60 -14.34 0.30 7.97
N TRP A 61 -14.18 0.37 6.65
CA TRP A 61 -15.28 0.75 5.75
C TRP A 61 -16.44 -0.24 5.76
N ARG A 62 -16.15 -1.54 5.91
CA ARG A 62 -17.17 -2.59 6.04
C ARG A 62 -17.92 -2.50 7.36
N TYR A 63 -17.23 -2.17 8.46
CA TYR A 63 -17.86 -1.98 9.77
C TYR A 63 -18.67 -0.68 9.83
N LEU A 64 -18.23 0.40 9.19
CA LEU A 64 -18.94 1.70 9.16
C LEU A 64 -20.15 1.72 8.21
N LYS A 65 -20.24 0.77 7.27
CA LYS A 65 -21.41 0.60 6.38
C LYS A 65 -22.46 -0.37 6.94
N LYS A 66 -22.25 -0.93 8.13
CA LYS A 66 -23.26 -1.68 8.89
C LYS A 66 -23.96 -0.76 9.87
#